data_AF-A0AAX7SDF4-F1
#
_entry.id   AF-A0AAX7SDF4-F1
#
_cell.length_a   1.000
_cell.length_b   1.000
_cell.length_c   1.000
_cell.angle_alpha   90.00
_cell.angle_beta   90.00
_cell.angle_gamma   90.00
#
_symmetry.space_group_name_H-M   'P 1'
#
loop_
_entity.id
_entity.type
_entity.pdbx_description
1 polymer ?
#
loop_
_entity_poly.entity_id
_entity_poly.type
_entity_poly.pdbx_seq_one_letter_code
_entity_poly.pdbx_strand_id
1 'polypeptide(L)'
;MHHVIEQLWHAGPVLVWIACGASLATWHFISDKVIPERSKASVSSVSVATSNNNGTFIDSLKMSVFNDSNYNYPLVVPPPGLELRTKLYVEVKADNLTQNFNLLLDRCFATPTPYNMPQSVQYDFFTGCDIANRTTVTSNGVSTVARFNFEAFRFVQHHDQAKSSIYVHCMLRLCEPSKCQQIQNCANNRRKRSLVPFGKESSESTTISVGPLYMAKDSPNAEDSNTVTSGSDGHNMTGLTVRLLSCWVLVAGLF
;
A
#
# COMPACT_ATOMS: atom_id res chain seq x y z
N MET A 1 -36.62 -37.91 9.04
CA MET A 1 -36.14 -38.31 7.71
C MET A 1 -36.33 -37.11 6.78
N HIS A 2 -35.33 -36.23 6.73
CA HIS A 2 -35.33 -35.05 5.88
C HIS A 2 -34.52 -35.34 4.61
N HIS A 3 -35.07 -34.96 3.48
CA HIS A 3 -34.54 -35.14 2.14
C HIS A 3 -33.13 -34.57 1.96
N VAL A 4 -32.22 -35.41 1.49
CA VAL A 4 -30.96 -35.03 0.85
C VAL A 4 -31.30 -34.72 -0.62
N ILE A 5 -31.11 -33.46 -1.02
CA ILE A 5 -31.08 -33.06 -2.44
C ILE A 5 -29.60 -32.96 -2.81
N GLU A 6 -29.08 -34.00 -3.47
CA GLU A 6 -27.85 -33.89 -4.26
C GLU A 6 -28.18 -33.10 -5.54
N GLN A 7 -27.65 -31.88 -5.63
CA GLN A 7 -27.60 -31.15 -6.91
C GLN A 7 -26.33 -31.52 -7.66
N LEU A 8 -26.51 -32.33 -8.71
CA LEU A 8 -25.56 -32.48 -9.81
C LEU A 8 -25.46 -31.14 -10.55
N TRP A 9 -24.34 -30.44 -10.39
CA TRP A 9 -23.96 -29.32 -11.24
C TRP A 9 -23.45 -29.85 -12.58
N HIS A 10 -24.25 -29.72 -13.63
CA HIS A 10 -23.77 -29.74 -15.01
C HIS A 10 -23.57 -28.30 -15.50
N ALA A 11 -22.31 -27.88 -15.62
CA ALA A 11 -21.93 -26.74 -16.46
C ALA A 11 -20.52 -26.98 -17.01
N GLY A 12 -20.43 -27.92 -17.96
CA GLY A 12 -19.25 -28.08 -18.81
C GLY A 12 -19.16 -26.96 -19.86
N PRO A 13 -17.99 -26.78 -20.50
CA PRO A 13 -17.79 -25.73 -21.50
C PRO A 13 -18.69 -25.93 -22.72
N VAL A 14 -19.32 -24.86 -23.19
CA VAL A 14 -20.04 -24.84 -24.47
C VAL A 14 -19.02 -24.62 -25.59
N LEU A 15 -18.76 -25.68 -26.37
CA LEU A 15 -18.02 -25.59 -27.63
C LEU A 15 -18.97 -25.03 -28.71
N VAL A 16 -18.60 -23.89 -29.30
CA VAL A 16 -19.28 -23.35 -30.49
C VAL A 16 -18.33 -23.43 -31.67
N TRP A 17 -18.78 -24.09 -32.74
CA TRP A 17 -18.08 -24.12 -34.02
C TRP A 17 -18.32 -22.80 -34.75
N ILE A 18 -17.24 -22.09 -35.11
CA ILE A 18 -17.30 -21.04 -36.12
C ILE A 18 -16.47 -21.51 -37.30
N ALA A 19 -17.14 -21.94 -38.37
CA ALA A 19 -16.50 -22.21 -39.64
C ALA A 19 -16.47 -20.90 -40.45
N CYS A 20 -15.26 -20.40 -40.73
CA CYS A 20 -15.05 -19.45 -41.81
C CYS A 20 -14.15 -20.13 -42.85
N GLY A 21 -14.48 -19.96 -44.13
CA GLY A 21 -13.91 -20.72 -45.23
C GLY A 21 -12.39 -20.58 -45.37
N ALA A 22 -11.78 -21.69 -45.78
CA ALA A 22 -10.43 -21.86 -46.31
C ALA A 22 -9.25 -21.26 -45.51
N SER A 23 -8.53 -22.18 -44.85
CA SER A 23 -7.11 -22.16 -44.51
C SER A 23 -6.71 -21.77 -43.06
N LEU A 24 -6.00 -22.72 -42.45
CA LEU A 24 -5.24 -22.71 -41.19
C LEU A 24 -6.04 -22.60 -39.88
N ALA A 25 -6.13 -23.75 -39.20
CA ALA A 25 -6.52 -23.84 -37.81
C ALA A 25 -5.40 -23.32 -36.90
N THR A 26 -5.61 -22.18 -36.25
CA THR A 26 -4.77 -21.70 -35.15
C THR A 26 -5.54 -21.75 -33.84
N TRP A 27 -4.94 -22.35 -32.82
CA TRP A 27 -5.45 -22.32 -31.46
C TRP A 27 -5.31 -20.90 -30.89
N HIS A 28 -6.41 -20.29 -30.48
CA HIS A 28 -6.39 -19.08 -29.63
C HIS A 28 -6.87 -19.44 -28.23
N PHE A 29 -5.97 -19.35 -27.26
CA PHE A 29 -6.33 -19.32 -25.84
C PHE A 29 -6.94 -17.95 -25.54
N ILE A 30 -8.24 -17.92 -25.24
CA ILE A 30 -8.84 -16.81 -24.49
C ILE A 30 -9.07 -17.34 -23.08
N SER A 31 -8.06 -17.23 -22.24
CA SER A 31 -8.26 -17.27 -20.81
C SER A 31 -7.70 -15.97 -20.27
N ASP A 32 -8.60 -15.14 -19.75
CA ASP A 32 -8.38 -14.37 -18.52
C ASP A 32 -9.70 -13.68 -18.17
N LYS A 33 -10.71 -14.49 -17.81
CA LYS A 33 -11.66 -14.01 -16.81
C LYS A 33 -10.93 -14.02 -15.47
N VAL A 34 -10.15 -12.97 -15.23
CA VAL A 34 -9.82 -12.56 -13.87
C VAL A 34 -11.15 -12.19 -13.23
N ILE A 35 -11.71 -13.10 -12.45
CA ILE A 35 -12.73 -12.77 -11.47
C ILE A 35 -12.07 -11.71 -10.58
N PRO A 36 -12.62 -10.49 -10.46
CA PRO A 36 -12.11 -9.58 -9.45
C PRO A 36 -12.48 -10.22 -8.11
N GLU A 37 -11.52 -10.94 -7.52
CA GLU A 37 -11.54 -11.14 -6.09
C GLU A 37 -11.70 -9.74 -5.50
N ARG A 38 -12.78 -9.54 -4.74
CA ARG A 38 -12.97 -8.34 -3.96
C ARG A 38 -11.85 -8.37 -2.92
N SER A 39 -10.68 -7.85 -3.27
CA SER A 39 -9.45 -7.98 -2.50
C SER A 39 -9.61 -7.19 -1.19
N LYS A 40 -10.17 -7.84 -0.18
CA LYS A 40 -9.89 -7.51 1.22
C LYS A 40 -8.55 -8.16 1.54
N ALA A 41 -7.46 -7.52 1.15
CA ALA A 41 -6.13 -8.02 1.46
C ALA A 41 -5.18 -6.87 1.80
N SER A 42 -5.47 -6.17 2.90
CA SER A 42 -4.41 -5.64 3.76
C SER A 42 -4.16 -6.69 4.85
N VAL A 43 -3.27 -7.64 4.58
CA VAL A 43 -2.86 -8.65 5.57
C VAL A 43 -1.65 -8.08 6.31
N SER A 44 -1.73 -8.01 7.64
CA SER A 44 -0.57 -7.69 8.47
C SER A 44 0.34 -8.92 8.55
N SER A 45 1.63 -8.77 8.30
CA SER A 45 2.63 -9.83 8.52
C SER A 45 3.65 -9.35 9.55
N VAL A 46 3.97 -10.16 10.55
CA VAL A 46 4.99 -9.84 11.56
C VAL A 46 6.27 -10.61 11.23
N SER A 47 7.41 -9.93 11.18
CA SER A 47 8.72 -10.53 10.98
C SER A 47 9.54 -10.36 12.26
N VAL A 48 9.96 -11.47 12.87
CA VAL A 48 10.57 -11.50 14.21
C VAL A 48 12.04 -11.91 14.14
N ALA A 49 12.90 -11.11 14.76
CA ALA A 49 14.26 -11.51 15.12
C ALA A 49 14.39 -11.39 16.65
N THR A 50 14.12 -12.46 17.41
CA THR A 50 14.32 -12.43 18.88
C THR A 50 14.61 -13.83 19.44
N SER A 51 15.51 -13.91 20.43
CA SER A 51 16.04 -15.15 21.00
C SER A 51 15.43 -15.58 22.35
N ASN A 52 14.41 -14.92 22.91
CA ASN A 52 13.76 -15.36 24.16
C ASN A 52 12.26 -14.98 24.21
N ASN A 53 11.42 -15.87 24.77
CA ASN A 53 10.06 -15.78 25.37
C ASN A 53 9.00 -14.74 24.93
N ASN A 54 9.23 -13.91 23.91
CA ASN A 54 8.38 -12.79 23.50
C ASN A 54 7.25 -13.16 22.52
N GLY A 55 7.07 -14.45 22.21
CA GLY A 55 6.11 -14.94 21.20
C GLY A 55 4.66 -14.53 21.46
N THR A 56 4.24 -14.42 22.72
CA THR A 56 2.85 -14.14 23.11
C THR A 56 2.39 -12.70 22.83
N PHE A 57 3.30 -11.72 22.87
CA PHE A 57 2.98 -10.32 22.55
C PHE A 57 2.89 -10.09 21.03
N ILE A 58 3.74 -10.78 20.27
CA ILE A 58 3.76 -10.67 18.81
C ILE A 58 2.41 -11.05 18.21
N ASP A 59 1.76 -12.08 18.76
CA ASP A 59 0.44 -12.55 18.33
C ASP A 59 -0.69 -11.54 18.59
N SER A 60 -0.45 -10.55 19.45
CA SER A 60 -1.45 -9.55 19.82
C SER A 60 -1.33 -8.23 19.02
N LEU A 61 -0.29 -8.10 18.21
CA LEU A 61 -0.06 -6.94 17.35
C LEU A 61 -0.90 -6.99 16.08
N LYS A 62 -1.53 -5.86 15.75
CA LYS A 62 -2.29 -5.68 14.52
C LYS A 62 -1.91 -4.35 13.88
N MET A 63 -1.66 -4.39 12.57
CA MET A 63 -1.37 -3.21 11.78
C MET A 63 -2.42 -3.08 10.68
N SER A 64 -3.14 -1.96 10.66
CA SER A 64 -4.23 -1.74 9.71
C SER A 64 -4.10 -0.36 9.08
N VAL A 65 -4.53 -0.25 7.83
CA VAL A 65 -4.55 1.01 7.08
C VAL A 65 -6.00 1.40 6.86
N PHE A 66 -6.29 2.69 6.95
CA PHE A 66 -7.63 3.29 6.90
C PHE A 66 -7.63 4.44 5.91
N ASN A 67 -8.82 4.71 5.37
CA ASN A 67 -9.09 5.78 4.41
C ASN A 67 -9.26 7.16 5.07
N ASP A 68 -9.50 7.22 6.38
CA ASP A 68 -9.71 8.46 7.12
C ASP A 68 -9.10 8.44 8.53
N SER A 69 -9.09 9.62 9.17
CA SER A 69 -8.58 9.84 10.51
C SER A 69 -9.49 9.30 11.62
N ASN A 70 -10.64 8.73 11.31
CA ASN A 70 -11.55 8.17 12.30
C ASN A 70 -11.23 6.70 12.61
N TYR A 71 -10.44 6.03 11.75
CA TYR A 71 -10.01 4.64 11.97
C TYR A 71 -11.16 3.64 12.09
N ASN A 72 -12.32 3.96 11.49
CA ASN A 72 -13.52 3.12 11.57
C ASN A 72 -13.57 2.06 10.46
N TYR A 73 -13.13 2.42 9.26
CA TYR A 73 -13.22 1.57 8.07
C TYR A 73 -11.84 1.29 7.49
N PRO A 74 -11.41 0.02 7.44
CA PRO A 74 -10.16 -0.35 6.80
C PRO A 74 -10.13 0.05 5.33
N LEU A 75 -8.95 0.44 4.87
CA LEU A 75 -8.67 0.84 3.51
C LEU A 75 -9.02 -0.29 2.54
N VAL A 76 -9.81 0.05 1.53
CA VAL A 76 -10.05 -0.81 0.37
C VAL A 76 -9.34 -0.21 -0.83
N VAL A 77 -8.31 -0.90 -1.32
CA VAL A 77 -7.56 -0.46 -2.50
C VAL A 77 -8.44 -0.64 -3.74
N PRO A 78 -8.71 0.43 -4.51
CA PRO A 78 -9.56 0.32 -5.69
C PRO A 78 -8.83 -0.46 -6.81
N PRO A 79 -9.55 -1.04 -7.79
CA PRO A 79 -8.94 -1.81 -8.88
C PRO A 79 -7.78 -1.14 -9.63
N PRO A 80 -7.78 0.18 -9.94
CA PRO A 80 -6.61 0.83 -10.53
C PRO A 80 -5.43 1.06 -9.56
N GLY A 81 -5.64 0.96 -8.25
CA GLY A 81 -4.70 1.38 -7.21
C GLY A 81 -5.06 2.76 -6.63
N LEU A 82 -4.41 3.12 -5.53
CA LEU A 82 -4.62 4.38 -4.83
C LEU A 82 -4.01 5.53 -5.61
N GLU A 83 -4.74 6.64 -5.72
CA GLU A 83 -4.24 7.88 -6.31
C GLU A 83 -3.08 8.44 -5.48
N LEU A 84 -2.06 9.00 -6.15
CA LEU A 84 -0.93 9.59 -5.44
C LEU A 84 -1.36 10.78 -4.61
N ARG A 85 -0.61 11.10 -3.57
CA ARG A 85 -0.91 12.16 -2.60
C ARG A 85 -2.17 11.93 -1.75
N THR A 86 -2.94 10.87 -1.99
CA THR A 86 -4.01 10.43 -1.09
C THR A 86 -3.43 10.11 0.28
N LYS A 87 -3.99 10.68 1.35
CA LYS A 87 -3.57 10.38 2.73
C LYS A 87 -4.06 9.01 3.16
N LEU A 88 -3.14 8.17 3.63
CA LEU A 88 -3.41 6.85 4.18
C LEU A 88 -3.11 6.87 5.68
N TYR A 89 -4.06 6.39 6.48
CA TYR A 89 -3.98 6.43 7.94
C TYR A 89 -3.60 5.06 8.46
N VAL A 90 -2.47 4.94 9.14
CA VAL A 90 -1.95 3.69 9.66
C VAL A 90 -2.19 3.64 11.17
N GLU A 91 -2.72 2.51 11.64
CA GLU A 91 -2.81 2.18 13.05
C GLU A 91 -2.00 0.92 13.32
N VAL A 92 -1.19 0.98 14.37
CA VAL A 92 -0.59 -0.19 15.01
C VAL A 92 -1.17 -0.27 16.41
N LYS A 93 -1.81 -1.39 16.71
CA LYS A 93 -2.38 -1.65 18.03
C LYS A 93 -1.88 -2.99 18.57
N ALA A 94 -1.75 -3.06 19.88
CA ALA A 94 -1.54 -4.31 20.58
C ALA A 94 -2.77 -4.60 21.45
N ASP A 95 -3.47 -5.69 21.11
CA ASP A 95 -4.58 -6.17 21.90
C ASP A 95 -4.03 -6.88 23.16
N ASN A 96 -4.77 -6.86 24.27
CA ASN A 96 -4.43 -7.63 25.49
C ASN A 96 -3.03 -7.37 26.10
N LEU A 97 -2.47 -6.16 25.95
CA LEU A 97 -1.30 -5.77 26.73
C LEU A 97 -1.65 -5.62 28.22
N THR A 98 -0.71 -5.95 29.10
CA THR A 98 -0.76 -5.52 30.49
C THR A 98 -0.87 -3.99 30.55
N GLN A 99 -1.73 -3.46 31.43
CA GLN A 99 -2.11 -2.03 31.49
C GLN A 99 -0.96 -1.05 31.71
N ASN A 100 0.29 -1.52 31.88
CA ASN A 100 1.45 -0.72 32.23
C ASN A 100 2.40 -0.45 31.06
N PHE A 101 2.07 -0.88 29.83
CA PHE A 101 2.92 -0.70 28.66
C PHE A 101 2.23 0.10 27.55
N ASN A 102 2.99 1.02 26.96
CA ASN A 102 2.63 1.73 25.75
C ASN A 102 3.40 1.17 24.55
N LEU A 103 2.78 1.29 23.38
CA LEU A 103 3.35 0.91 22.10
C LEU A 103 4.11 2.10 21.50
N LEU A 104 5.41 1.92 21.30
CA LEU A 104 6.31 2.92 20.72
C LEU A 104 6.82 2.42 19.36
N LEU A 105 6.54 3.17 18.30
CA LEU A 105 7.11 2.99 16.98
C LEU A 105 8.45 3.73 16.91
N ASP A 106 9.53 2.99 16.70
CA ASP A 106 10.89 3.53 16.60
C ASP A 106 11.19 4.04 15.19
N ARG A 107 10.78 3.28 14.18
CA ARG A 107 11.00 3.59 12.76
C ARG A 107 9.90 2.94 11.95
N CYS A 108 9.25 3.72 11.10
CA CYS A 108 8.35 3.18 10.09
C CYS A 108 8.87 3.53 8.71
N PHE A 109 8.85 2.57 7.80
CA PHE A 109 9.40 2.70 6.46
C PHE A 109 8.63 1.84 5.48
N ALA A 110 8.81 2.12 4.20
CA ALA A 110 8.19 1.38 3.13
C ALA A 110 9.22 0.72 2.22
N THR A 111 8.83 -0.41 1.62
CA THR A 111 9.59 -1.11 0.60
C THR A 111 8.71 -1.50 -0.59
N PRO A 112 9.30 -1.72 -1.78
CA PRO A 112 8.56 -2.17 -2.95
C PRO A 112 8.18 -3.66 -2.90
N THR A 113 8.81 -4.44 -2.02
CA THR A 113 8.72 -5.91 -1.93
C THR A 113 8.44 -6.37 -0.49
N PRO A 114 7.82 -7.53 -0.26
CA PRO A 114 7.41 -7.95 1.10
C PRO A 114 8.55 -8.13 2.10
N TYR A 115 9.76 -8.38 1.63
CA TYR A 115 10.93 -8.62 2.48
C TYR A 115 11.97 -7.50 2.33
N ASN A 116 12.58 -7.14 3.45
CA ASN A 116 13.73 -6.25 3.51
C ASN A 116 14.97 -7.00 3.05
N MET A 117 15.18 -7.07 1.74
CA MET A 117 16.38 -7.66 1.16
C MET A 117 17.57 -6.69 1.28
N PRO A 118 18.82 -7.21 1.40
CA PRO A 118 20.00 -6.38 1.26
C PRO A 118 19.91 -5.57 -0.05
N GLN A 119 20.16 -4.26 0.01
CA GLN A 119 20.06 -3.32 -1.12
C GLN A 119 18.63 -2.99 -1.61
N SER A 120 17.57 -3.43 -0.92
CA SER A 120 16.21 -2.98 -1.23
C SER A 120 16.06 -1.49 -0.93
N VAL A 121 15.45 -0.75 -1.87
CA VAL A 121 15.15 0.68 -1.69
C VAL A 121 14.11 0.82 -0.58
N GLN A 122 14.41 1.67 0.40
CA GLN A 122 13.51 1.99 1.51
C GLN A 122 13.12 3.46 1.45
N TYR A 123 11.87 3.75 1.80
CA TYR A 123 11.41 5.11 2.08
C TYR A 123 11.03 5.23 3.55
N ASP A 124 11.78 6.01 4.30
CA ASP A 124 11.48 6.24 5.72
C ASP A 124 10.30 7.21 5.86
N PHE A 125 9.26 6.80 6.60
CA PHE A 125 8.20 7.70 7.03
C PHE A 125 8.66 8.54 8.21
N PHE A 126 9.30 7.88 9.18
CA PHE A 126 9.97 8.53 10.29
C PHE A 126 10.95 7.57 10.98
N THR A 127 11.99 8.13 11.61
CA THR A 127 12.87 7.43 12.56
C THR A 127 12.98 8.26 13.84
N GLY A 128 12.37 7.79 14.92
CA GLY A 128 12.24 8.55 16.16
C GLY A 128 11.55 9.89 15.92
N CYS A 129 12.33 10.95 15.95
CA CYS A 129 11.88 12.33 15.78
C CYS A 129 12.06 12.88 14.36
N ASP A 130 12.82 12.18 13.53
CA ASP A 130 13.08 12.58 12.15
C ASP A 130 11.89 12.12 11.31
N ILE A 131 10.95 13.03 11.04
CA ILE A 131 9.71 12.74 10.30
C ILE A 131 9.90 13.21 8.85
N ALA A 132 9.66 12.32 7.90
CA ALA A 132 9.75 12.64 6.48
C ALA A 132 8.64 13.59 6.04
N ASN A 133 8.89 14.29 4.93
CA ASN A 133 7.88 15.12 4.29
C ASN A 133 6.66 14.28 3.93
N ARG A 134 5.47 14.87 4.06
CA ARG A 134 4.17 14.20 3.80
C ARG A 134 3.86 13.02 4.72
N THR A 135 4.53 12.93 5.87
CA THR A 135 4.19 12.05 6.98
C THR A 135 3.73 12.87 8.18
N THR A 136 2.79 12.37 8.96
CA THR A 136 2.41 12.95 10.26
C THR A 136 2.19 11.84 11.28
N VAL A 137 2.84 11.96 12.44
CA VAL A 137 2.66 11.04 13.57
C VAL A 137 1.62 11.64 14.52
N THR A 138 0.47 10.98 14.65
CA THR A 138 -0.67 11.48 15.44
C THR A 138 -0.63 10.98 16.88
N SER A 139 -0.21 9.75 17.11
CA SER A 139 -0.06 9.13 18.43
C SER A 139 1.09 8.14 18.40
N ASN A 140 2.01 8.21 19.37
CA ASN A 140 3.09 7.26 19.51
C ASN A 140 3.50 7.19 20.98
N GLY A 141 3.76 6.01 21.55
CA GLY A 141 4.33 5.85 22.91
C GLY A 141 3.46 6.34 24.08
N VAL A 142 2.19 6.68 23.85
CA VAL A 142 1.27 7.22 24.87
C VAL A 142 0.15 6.25 25.28
N SER A 143 -0.08 5.20 24.49
CA SER A 143 -1.07 4.16 24.76
C SER A 143 -0.66 2.86 24.07
N THR A 144 -1.52 1.83 24.11
CA THR A 144 -1.36 0.58 23.35
C THR A 144 -1.64 0.74 21.85
N VAL A 145 -1.93 1.96 21.39
CA VAL A 145 -2.27 2.32 20.01
C VAL A 145 -1.37 3.45 19.52
N ALA A 146 -0.62 3.18 18.46
CA ALA A 146 0.14 4.19 17.73
C ALA A 146 -0.47 4.43 16.35
N ARG A 147 -0.48 5.69 15.92
CA ARG A 147 -1.14 6.16 14.72
C ARG A 147 -0.27 7.18 14.00
N PHE A 148 -0.11 6.99 12.71
CA PHE A 148 0.50 7.97 11.81
C PHE A 148 -0.24 7.96 10.48
N ASN A 149 0.03 8.93 9.63
CA ASN A 149 -0.47 8.95 8.27
C ASN A 149 0.62 9.39 7.31
N PHE A 150 0.49 8.99 6.06
CA PHE A 150 1.40 9.37 4.99
C PHE A 150 0.64 9.55 3.68
N GLU A 151 1.18 10.34 2.76
CA GLU A 151 0.65 10.48 1.42
C GLU A 151 1.13 9.34 0.51
N ALA A 152 0.20 8.75 -0.25
CA ALA A 152 0.48 7.74 -1.25
C ALA A 152 1.54 8.22 -2.25
N PHE A 153 2.54 7.38 -2.52
CA PHE A 153 3.67 7.68 -3.40
C PHE A 153 4.00 6.46 -4.26
N ARG A 154 5.01 6.55 -5.12
CA ARG A 154 5.47 5.42 -5.94
C ARG A 154 6.97 5.24 -5.79
N PHE A 155 7.42 3.98 -5.82
CA PHE A 155 8.84 3.72 -6.01
C PHE A 155 9.21 3.94 -7.47
N VAL A 156 10.36 4.60 -7.69
CA VAL A 156 10.86 4.92 -9.03
C VAL A 156 11.06 3.67 -9.89
N GLN A 157 11.46 2.55 -9.28
CA GLN A 157 11.59 1.25 -9.98
C GLN A 157 10.27 0.72 -10.57
N HIS A 158 9.11 1.24 -10.14
CA HIS A 158 7.78 0.88 -10.65
C HIS A 158 7.22 1.97 -11.59
N HIS A 159 8.07 2.84 -12.14
CA HIS A 159 7.66 3.93 -13.03
C HIS A 159 6.83 3.46 -14.23
N ASP A 160 7.29 2.41 -14.91
CA ASP A 160 6.64 1.90 -16.13
C ASP A 160 5.52 0.89 -15.84
N GLN A 161 5.35 0.52 -14.56
CA GLN A 161 4.32 -0.42 -14.14
C GLN A 161 2.98 0.27 -13.95
N ALA A 162 1.89 -0.41 -14.31
CA ALA A 162 0.52 0.10 -14.11
C ALA A 162 0.22 0.37 -12.62
N LYS A 163 0.85 -0.39 -11.71
CA LYS A 163 0.73 -0.25 -10.26
C LYS A 163 2.09 -0.31 -9.60
N SER A 164 2.27 0.43 -8.51
CA SER A 164 3.44 0.28 -7.62
C SER A 164 2.97 -0.39 -6.34
N SER A 165 3.59 -1.51 -5.96
CA SER A 165 3.41 -2.11 -4.64
C SER A 165 4.17 -1.34 -3.58
N ILE A 166 3.54 -1.18 -2.41
CA ILE A 166 4.13 -0.63 -1.20
C ILE A 166 3.83 -1.57 -0.04
N TYR A 167 4.88 -1.99 0.65
CA TYR A 167 4.79 -2.66 1.95
C TYR A 167 5.21 -1.66 3.01
N VAL A 168 4.41 -1.49 4.04
CA VAL A 168 4.70 -0.61 5.16
C VAL A 168 5.21 -1.49 6.30
N HIS A 169 6.33 -1.11 6.90
CA HIS A 169 6.96 -1.78 8.02
C HIS A 169 7.13 -0.80 9.17
N CYS A 170 6.95 -1.27 10.39
CA CYS A 170 7.20 -0.51 11.60
C CYS A 170 7.99 -1.35 12.60
N MET A 171 9.16 -0.87 12.97
CA MET A 171 9.94 -1.34 14.10
C MET A 171 9.34 -0.72 15.36
N LEU A 172 8.96 -1.56 16.33
CA LEU A 172 8.30 -1.12 17.55
C LEU A 172 8.87 -1.82 18.78
N ARG A 173 8.64 -1.21 19.94
CA ARG A 173 8.92 -1.78 21.26
C ARG A 173 7.80 -1.42 22.23
N LEU A 174 7.70 -2.19 23.30
CA LEU A 174 6.88 -1.83 24.46
C LEU A 174 7.73 -1.06 25.47
N CYS A 175 7.16 -0.02 26.07
CA CYS A 175 7.80 0.71 27.14
C CYS A 175 6.79 1.16 28.19
N GLU A 176 7.24 1.30 29.43
CA GLU A 176 6.46 1.98 30.46
C GLU A 176 6.23 3.46 30.05
N PRO A 177 5.11 4.09 30.43
CA PRO A 177 4.77 5.45 29.98
C PRO A 177 5.89 6.48 30.18
N SER A 178 6.53 6.46 31.36
CA SER A 178 7.64 7.37 31.69
C SER A 178 8.86 7.14 30.80
N LYS A 179 9.15 5.88 30.47
CA LYS A 179 10.25 5.48 29.60
C LYS A 179 9.99 5.88 28.15
N CYS A 180 8.76 5.72 27.65
CA CYS A 180 8.39 6.15 26.31
C CYS A 180 8.58 7.66 26.14
N GLN A 181 8.14 8.47 27.11
CA GLN A 181 8.36 9.92 27.10
C GLN A 181 9.84 10.29 27.09
N GLN A 182 10.67 9.58 27.87
CA GLN A 182 12.12 9.80 27.86
C GLN A 182 12.75 9.48 26.52
N ILE A 183 12.31 8.39 25.86
CA ILE A 183 12.83 7.98 24.54
C ILE A 183 12.41 8.99 23.47
N GLN A 184 11.17 9.48 23.51
CA GLN A 184 10.64 10.45 22.54
C GLN A 184 11.17 11.87 22.69
N ASN A 185 11.91 12.19 23.75
CA ASN A 185 12.42 13.54 23.98
C ASN A 185 13.56 13.89 23.01
N CYS A 186 13.20 14.35 21.81
CA CYS A 186 14.09 14.78 20.74
C CYS A 186 15.04 15.93 21.14
N ALA A 187 14.62 16.76 22.11
CA ALA A 187 15.34 17.95 22.56
C ALA A 187 16.70 17.64 23.24
N ASN A 188 16.92 16.40 23.69
CA ASN A 188 18.11 16.01 24.45
C ASN A 188 19.14 15.18 23.66
N ASN A 189 18.99 15.09 22.34
CA ASN A 189 19.86 14.30 21.46
C ASN A 189 21.34 14.75 21.43
N ARG A 190 21.71 15.87 22.09
CA ARG A 190 23.12 16.24 22.29
C ARG A 190 23.78 15.67 23.56
N ARG A 191 23.03 15.11 24.53
CA ARG A 191 23.64 14.67 25.81
C ARG A 191 23.15 13.35 26.42
N LYS A 192 22.05 12.75 25.97
CA LYS A 192 21.68 11.40 26.43
C LYS A 192 21.50 10.47 25.23
N ARG A 193 22.54 9.69 24.98
CA ARG A 193 22.46 8.50 24.13
C ARG A 193 21.41 7.60 24.77
N SER A 194 20.23 7.49 24.15
CA SER A 194 19.33 6.38 24.44
C SER A 194 20.16 5.10 24.46
N LEU A 195 19.93 4.21 25.44
CA LEU A 195 20.66 2.94 25.54
C LEU A 195 20.52 2.11 24.24
N VAL A 196 19.47 2.36 23.44
CA VAL A 196 19.28 1.84 22.09
C VAL A 196 18.86 2.98 21.14
N PRO A 197 19.64 3.30 20.09
CA PRO A 197 19.24 4.28 19.07
C PRO A 197 17.96 3.86 18.33
N PHE A 198 17.14 4.83 17.92
CA PHE A 198 15.99 4.57 17.05
C PHE A 198 16.41 3.85 15.75
N GLY A 199 15.53 3.00 15.24
CA GLY A 199 15.73 2.31 13.96
C GLY A 199 16.81 1.23 13.94
N LYS A 200 17.42 0.90 15.09
CA LYS A 200 18.33 -0.24 15.23
C LYS A 200 17.60 -1.45 15.80
N GLU A 201 17.78 -2.59 15.15
CA GLU A 201 17.33 -3.87 15.70
C GLU A 201 18.02 -4.12 17.04
N SER A 202 17.22 -4.53 18.01
CA SER A 202 17.65 -4.92 19.35
C SER A 202 16.81 -6.11 19.81
N SER A 203 17.22 -6.78 20.88
CA SER A 203 16.44 -7.87 21.47
C SER A 203 15.04 -7.47 21.94
N GLU A 204 14.77 -6.17 22.05
CA GLU A 204 13.49 -5.61 22.50
C GLU A 204 12.62 -5.05 21.36
N SER A 205 13.10 -5.09 20.12
CA SER A 205 12.38 -4.53 18.96
C SER A 205 11.73 -5.62 18.11
N THR A 206 10.49 -5.41 17.72
CA THR A 206 9.71 -6.26 16.82
C THR A 206 9.34 -5.48 15.57
N THR A 207 9.33 -6.13 14.40
CA THR A 207 8.89 -5.49 13.15
C THR A 207 7.55 -6.05 12.70
N ILE A 208 6.54 -5.19 12.61
CA ILE A 208 5.24 -5.50 12.00
C ILE A 208 5.13 -4.84 10.63
N SER A 209 4.45 -5.51 9.71
CA SER A 209 4.30 -5.07 8.33
C SER A 209 2.85 -5.16 7.88
N VAL A 210 2.47 -4.38 6.87
CA VAL A 210 1.21 -4.51 6.14
C VAL A 210 1.44 -4.25 4.66
N GLY A 211 0.78 -5.02 3.80
CA GLY A 211 0.84 -4.82 2.36
C GLY A 211 0.51 -6.09 1.58
N PRO A 212 0.60 -6.03 0.24
CA PRO A 212 0.91 -4.83 -0.54
C PRO A 212 -0.25 -3.83 -0.59
N LEU A 213 0.08 -2.54 -0.53
CA LEU A 213 -0.78 -1.45 -0.97
C LEU A 213 -0.42 -1.11 -2.41
N TYR A 214 -1.40 -1.09 -3.31
CA TYR A 214 -1.15 -0.76 -4.72
C TYR A 214 -1.46 0.70 -5.00
N MET A 215 -0.51 1.40 -5.60
CA MET A 215 -0.60 2.80 -6.00
C MET A 215 -0.84 2.85 -7.51
N ALA A 216 -1.77 3.68 -7.96
CA ALA A 216 -2.10 3.89 -9.37
C ALA A 216 -1.01 4.71 -10.06
N LYS A 217 -0.79 4.45 -11.36
CA LYS A 217 0.09 5.27 -12.19
C LYS A 217 -0.44 6.71 -12.23
N ASP A 218 0.47 7.68 -12.18
CA ASP A 218 0.07 9.08 -12.35
C ASP A 218 -0.64 9.23 -13.70
N SER A 219 -1.87 9.75 -13.64
CA SER A 219 -2.54 10.25 -14.82
C SER A 219 -2.02 11.67 -15.04
N PRO A 220 -1.65 12.08 -16.26
CA PRO A 220 -1.09 13.40 -16.54
C PRO A 220 -2.04 14.59 -16.31
N ASN A 221 -3.17 14.41 -15.63
CA ASN A 221 -4.19 15.45 -15.43
C ASN A 221 -4.40 15.74 -13.94
N ALA A 222 -3.44 16.43 -13.34
CA ALA A 222 -3.62 17.24 -12.15
C ALA A 222 -2.56 18.35 -12.15
N GLU A 223 -2.60 19.20 -13.19
CA GLU A 223 -1.89 20.48 -13.15
C GLU A 223 -2.56 21.37 -12.09
N ASP A 224 -1.79 21.61 -11.04
CA ASP A 224 -1.98 22.68 -10.08
C ASP A 224 -1.85 24.01 -10.85
N SER A 225 -2.98 24.54 -11.32
CA SER A 225 -3.05 25.88 -11.90
C SER A 225 -2.82 26.90 -10.81
N ASN A 226 -1.56 27.30 -10.61
CA ASN A 226 -1.17 28.58 -10.06
C ASN A 226 0.21 28.96 -10.61
N THR A 227 0.27 29.22 -11.91
CA THR A 227 1.38 29.95 -12.53
C THR A 227 0.91 31.36 -12.84
N VAL A 228 1.27 32.31 -11.98
CA VAL A 228 1.25 33.73 -12.31
C VAL A 228 2.35 33.95 -13.34
N THR A 229 1.98 34.00 -14.61
CA THR A 229 2.92 34.31 -15.70
C THR A 229 2.84 35.81 -16.00
N SER A 230 3.88 36.54 -15.60
CA SER A 230 4.19 37.87 -16.17
C SER A 230 4.50 37.71 -17.65
N GLY A 231 3.90 38.56 -18.48
CA GLY A 231 3.96 38.46 -19.93
C GLY A 231 5.33 38.72 -20.53
N SER A 232 5.54 38.12 -21.71
CA SER A 232 6.21 38.74 -22.87
C SER A 232 6.15 37.79 -24.07
N ASP A 233 5.47 38.26 -25.12
CA ASP A 233 5.56 38.00 -26.56
C ASP A 233 6.41 36.85 -27.13
N GLY A 234 5.84 36.17 -28.14
CA GLY A 234 6.62 35.45 -29.15
C GLY A 234 5.84 34.34 -29.89
N HIS A 235 5.25 34.68 -31.04
CA HIS A 235 4.56 33.77 -31.96
C HIS A 235 5.42 32.58 -32.44
N ASN A 236 4.83 31.38 -32.54
CA ASN A 236 4.83 30.56 -33.77
C ASN A 236 3.92 29.32 -33.65
N MET A 237 2.94 29.25 -34.54
CA MET A 237 1.91 28.22 -34.61
C MET A 237 2.28 27.23 -35.73
N THR A 238 2.73 26.03 -35.37
CA THR A 238 2.84 24.91 -36.32
C THR A 238 1.69 23.95 -36.12
N GLY A 239 0.78 23.94 -37.08
CA GLY A 239 -0.49 23.20 -37.05
C GLY A 239 -0.32 21.69 -37.00
N LEU A 240 -1.11 21.06 -36.11
CA LEU A 240 -1.32 19.62 -36.06
C LEU A 240 -2.43 19.26 -37.06
N THR A 241 -2.09 18.58 -38.16
CA THR A 241 -3.09 18.02 -39.08
C THR A 241 -3.64 16.71 -38.50
N VAL A 242 -4.87 16.73 -37.99
CA VAL A 242 -5.61 15.51 -37.62
C VAL A 242 -6.22 14.90 -38.88
N ARG A 243 -5.63 13.82 -39.39
CA ARG A 243 -6.23 13.01 -40.46
C ARG A 243 -7.31 12.11 -39.85
N LEU A 244 -8.57 12.46 -40.09
CA LEU A 244 -9.72 11.60 -39.80
C LEU A 244 -9.75 10.44 -40.80
N LEU A 245 -9.40 9.24 -40.36
CA LEU A 245 -9.63 8.00 -41.09
C LEU A 245 -11.10 7.60 -40.91
N SER A 246 -11.94 7.94 -41.89
CA SER A 246 -13.33 7.47 -41.97
C SER A 246 -13.35 6.02 -42.43
N CYS A 247 -13.62 5.08 -41.53
CA CYS A 247 -13.87 3.69 -41.88
C CYS A 247 -15.37 3.52 -42.16
N TRP A 248 -15.75 3.27 -43.41
CA TRP A 248 -17.13 2.92 -43.77
C TRP A 248 -17.31 1.41 -43.62
N VAL A 249 -18.36 1.01 -42.90
CA VAL A 249 -18.81 -0.39 -42.85
C VAL A 249 -19.91 -0.54 -43.91
N LEU A 250 -19.65 -1.31 -44.96
CA LEU A 250 -20.67 -1.74 -45.91
C LEU A 250 -21.36 -2.99 -45.36
N VAL A 251 -22.64 -2.86 -45.01
CA VAL A 251 -23.52 -4.00 -44.76
C VAL A 251 -24.15 -4.39 -46.09
N ALA A 252 -23.71 -5.51 -46.66
CA ALA A 252 -24.40 -6.14 -47.78
C ALA A 252 -25.50 -7.06 -47.21
N GLY A 253 -26.76 -6.62 -47.32
CA GLY A 253 -27.91 -7.50 -47.15
C GLY A 253 -28.14 -8.30 -48.43
N LEU A 254 -28.31 -9.61 -48.29
CA LEU A 254 -28.82 -10.47 -49.35
C LEU A 254 -30.10 -11.15 -48.85
N PHE A 255 -31.11 -11.04 -49.72
CA PHE A 255 -32.41 -11.69 -49.68
C PHE A 255 -32.29 -13.22 -49.68
#